data_AF-A0A7S3UMI6-F1
#
_entry.id   AF-A0A7S3UMI6-F1
#
_cell.length_a   1.000
_cell.length_b   1.000
_cell.length_c   1.000
_cell.angle_alpha   90.00
_cell.angle_beta   90.00
_cell.angle_gamma   90.00
#
_symmetry.space_group_name_H-M   'P 1'
#
loop_
_entity.id
_entity.type
_entity.pdbx_description
1 polymer ?
#
loop_
_entity_poly.entity_id
_entity_poly.type
_entity_poly.pdbx_seq_one_letter_code
_entity_poly.pdbx_strand_id
1 'polypeptide(L)'
;AFGAGLLPGRHGCATEMKLKSMMQTNMSTNKRRRVQRIVRPPPRATWQFLTDDDEWEDYEEEDADILEGSHETCAELRTKVFSFNKGYNSVYLIRFDEMTQKNMDSGTVRKLRRIPPGEEPPAL
;
A
#
# COMPACT_ATOMS: atom_id res chain seq x y z
N ALA A 1 33.18 47.43 -6.25
CA ALA A 1 33.17 46.25 -7.12
C ALA A 1 32.54 45.10 -6.35
N PHE A 2 31.28 44.79 -6.61
CA PHE A 2 30.56 43.67 -5.98
C PHE A 2 30.48 42.54 -7.01
N GLY A 3 31.26 41.48 -6.81
CA GLY A 3 31.18 40.25 -7.60
C GLY A 3 30.30 39.25 -6.85
N ALA A 4 29.06 39.10 -7.32
CA ALA A 4 28.16 38.04 -6.89
C ALA A 4 28.67 36.68 -7.38
N GLY A 5 28.62 35.68 -6.49
CA GLY A 5 29.04 34.32 -6.79
C GLY A 5 28.02 33.52 -7.60
N LEU A 6 28.45 32.40 -8.17
CA LEU A 6 27.63 31.22 -8.39
C LEU A 6 28.54 29.99 -8.62
N LEU A 7 28.33 28.96 -7.81
CA LEU A 7 28.96 27.64 -7.92
C LEU A 7 28.51 26.95 -9.21
N PRO A 8 29.37 26.24 -9.96
CA PRO A 8 28.93 25.42 -11.08
C PRO A 8 28.10 24.24 -10.56
N GLY A 9 26.83 24.27 -10.94
CA GLY A 9 25.82 23.27 -10.62
C GLY A 9 26.22 21.86 -11.03
N ARG A 10 26.00 20.95 -10.07
CA ARG A 10 25.54 19.57 -10.22
C ARG A 10 25.23 19.18 -11.67
N HIS A 11 25.99 18.21 -12.17
CA HIS A 11 25.77 17.57 -13.47
C HIS A 11 24.37 16.92 -13.47
N GLY A 12 23.38 17.61 -14.01
CA GLY A 12 22.08 17.06 -14.36
C GLY A 12 22.29 16.05 -15.48
N CYS A 13 22.21 14.76 -15.15
CA CYS A 13 22.22 13.67 -16.12
C CYS A 13 21.01 13.82 -17.04
N ALA A 14 21.20 14.46 -18.20
CA ALA A 14 20.17 14.67 -19.20
C ALA A 14 19.72 13.31 -19.75
N THR A 15 18.58 12.84 -19.27
CA THR A 15 17.94 11.62 -19.77
C THR A 15 16.81 12.04 -20.71
N GLU A 16 17.02 11.97 -22.02
CA GLU A 16 15.96 12.23 -23.00
C GLU A 16 15.05 11.00 -23.12
N MET A 17 13.78 11.14 -22.76
CA MET A 17 12.78 10.08 -22.88
C MET A 17 12.06 10.18 -24.22
N LYS A 18 12.41 9.32 -25.20
CA LYS A 18 11.64 9.22 -26.45
C LYS A 18 10.49 8.23 -26.30
N LEU A 19 9.34 8.76 -25.90
CA LEU A 19 8.10 8.03 -25.62
C LEU A 19 7.54 7.25 -26.83
N LYS A 20 7.89 7.63 -28.07
CA LYS A 20 7.40 6.96 -29.29
C LYS A 20 8.08 5.62 -29.62
N SER A 21 9.26 5.35 -29.05
CA SER A 21 10.05 4.16 -29.38
C SER A 21 10.36 3.25 -28.19
N MET A 22 9.81 3.54 -27.00
CA MET A 22 10.02 2.75 -25.77
C MET A 22 11.51 2.41 -25.54
N MET A 23 12.38 3.39 -25.77
CA MET A 23 13.83 3.18 -25.74
C MET A 23 14.50 4.35 -25.04
N GLN A 24 15.18 4.03 -23.95
CA GLN A 24 16.01 4.98 -23.23
C GLN A 24 17.44 4.82 -23.73
N THR A 25 18.06 5.92 -24.13
CA THR A 25 19.47 5.94 -24.53
C THR A 25 20.25 6.73 -23.49
N ASN A 26 21.19 6.07 -22.82
CA ASN A 26 22.14 6.76 -21.96
C ASN A 26 23.25 7.33 -22.85
N MET A 27 23.28 8.66 -23.00
CA MET A 27 24.22 9.38 -23.87
C MET A 27 25.67 9.31 -23.39
N SER A 28 25.93 8.95 -22.13
CA SER A 28 27.30 8.81 -21.59
C SER A 28 27.95 7.46 -21.91
N THR A 29 27.15 6.44 -22.24
CA THR A 29 27.68 5.08 -22.47
C THR A 29 27.17 4.42 -23.76
N ASN A 30 26.43 5.16 -24.61
CA ASN A 30 25.75 4.65 -25.81
C ASN A 30 24.93 3.36 -25.58
N LYS A 31 24.50 3.10 -24.34
CA LYS A 31 23.72 1.91 -24.00
C LYS A 31 22.25 2.21 -24.25
N ARG A 32 21.65 1.40 -25.12
CA ARG A 32 20.21 1.44 -25.43
C ARG A 32 19.52 0.40 -24.57
N ARG A 33 18.56 0.82 -23.75
CA ARG A 33 17.72 -0.09 -22.95
C ARG A 33 16.30 -0.03 -23.49
N ARG A 34 15.72 -1.21 -23.73
CA ARG A 34 14.30 -1.35 -24.02
C ARG A 34 13.53 -0.99 -22.75
N VAL A 35 12.68 0.03 -22.84
CA VAL A 35 11.75 0.38 -21.77
C VAL A 35 10.56 -0.57 -21.92
N GLN A 36 10.40 -1.51 -21.00
CA GLN A 36 9.16 -2.27 -20.88
C GLN A 36 8.30 -1.57 -19.83
N ARG A 37 7.07 -1.20 -20.20
CA ARG A 37 6.05 -0.88 -19.21
C ARG A 37 5.69 -2.20 -18.55
N ILE A 38 6.23 -2.46 -17.36
CA ILE A 38 5.67 -3.48 -16.49
C ILE A 38 4.24 -3.01 -16.24
N VAL A 39 3.26 -3.72 -16.78
CA VAL A 39 1.86 -3.56 -16.36
C VAL A 39 1.84 -4.14 -14.96
N ARG A 40 2.27 -3.35 -13.98
CA ARG A 40 2.01 -3.68 -12.59
C ARG A 40 0.48 -3.68 -12.48
N PRO A 41 -0.13 -4.72 -11.91
CA PRO A 41 -1.53 -4.62 -11.54
C PRO A 41 -1.70 -3.32 -10.74
N PRO A 42 -2.84 -2.62 -10.89
CA PRO A 42 -3.10 -1.42 -10.12
C PRO A 42 -2.79 -1.74 -8.65
N PRO A 43 -2.03 -0.88 -7.96
CA PRO A 43 -1.72 -1.14 -6.58
C PRO A 43 -3.05 -1.31 -5.84
N ARG A 44 -3.15 -2.37 -5.02
CA ARG A 44 -4.32 -2.64 -4.17
C ARG A 44 -4.06 -2.07 -2.78
N ALA A 45 -5.12 -1.74 -2.06
CA ALA A 45 -5.00 -1.40 -0.65
C ALA A 45 -4.65 -2.66 0.15
N THR A 46 -3.71 -2.54 1.08
CA THR A 46 -3.36 -3.63 2.00
C THR A 46 -4.02 -3.36 3.35
N TRP A 47 -4.77 -4.33 3.83
CA TRP A 47 -5.39 -4.26 5.15
C TRP A 47 -4.56 -5.07 6.14
N GLN A 48 -4.32 -4.51 7.32
CA GLN A 48 -3.55 -5.15 8.37
C GLN A 48 -4.24 -5.02 9.73
N PHE A 49 -4.05 -6.02 10.59
CA PHE A 49 -4.48 -5.98 11.98
C PHE A 49 -3.27 -6.16 12.92
N LEU A 50 -3.36 -5.56 14.10
CA LEU A 50 -2.33 -5.70 15.13
C LEU A 50 -2.60 -6.99 15.93
N THR A 51 -1.63 -7.90 15.92
CA THR A 51 -1.66 -9.13 16.70
C THR A 51 -1.41 -8.84 18.18
N ASP A 52 -1.59 -9.85 19.03
CA ASP A 52 -1.34 -9.75 20.46
C ASP A 52 0.16 -9.58 20.79
N ASP A 53 1.04 -9.86 19.82
CA ASP A 53 2.50 -9.67 19.90
C ASP A 53 2.95 -8.26 19.43
N ASP A 54 2.01 -7.32 19.25
CA ASP A 54 2.23 -5.97 18.70
C ASP A 54 2.83 -5.97 17.27
N GLU A 55 2.62 -7.05 16.51
CA GLU A 55 3.02 -7.17 15.10
C GLU A 55 1.84 -6.90 14.17
N TRP A 56 2.09 -6.23 13.04
CA TRP A 56 1.05 -6.00 12.04
C TRP A 56 1.03 -7.15 11.04
N GLU A 57 -0.08 -7.87 10.97
CA GLU A 57 -0.31 -8.94 10.01
C GLU A 57 -1.29 -8.54 8.92
N ASP A 58 -1.02 -9.00 7.70
CA ASP A 58 -1.88 -8.77 6.54
C ASP A 58 -3.15 -9.61 6.62
N TYR A 59 -4.28 -9.02 6.22
CA TYR A 59 -5.45 -9.81 5.86
C TYR A 59 -5.20 -10.55 4.55
N GLU A 60 -5.77 -11.76 4.46
CA GLU A 60 -5.85 -12.51 3.20
C GLU A 60 -6.58 -11.71 2.13
N GLU A 61 -6.26 -11.94 0.85
CA GLU A 61 -6.81 -11.17 -0.28
C GLU A 61 -8.35 -11.20 -0.29
N GLU A 62 -8.96 -12.36 0.00
CA GLU A 62 -10.42 -12.53 0.10
C GLU A 62 -11.04 -11.64 1.18
N ASP A 63 -10.34 -11.50 2.32
CA ASP A 63 -10.82 -10.74 3.48
C ASP A 63 -10.61 -9.24 3.27
N ALA A 64 -9.47 -8.87 2.66
CA ALA A 64 -9.14 -7.50 2.30
C ALA A 64 -10.13 -6.93 1.27
N ASP A 65 -10.59 -7.72 0.30
CA ASP A 65 -11.61 -7.29 -0.67
C ASP A 65 -12.96 -6.99 0.01
N ILE A 66 -13.34 -7.77 1.03
CA ILE A 66 -14.56 -7.52 1.84
C ILE A 66 -14.40 -6.22 2.65
N LEU A 67 -13.24 -6.03 3.28
CA LEU A 67 -12.93 -4.82 4.04
C LEU A 67 -12.95 -3.58 3.15
N GLU A 68 -12.30 -3.63 1.98
CA GLU A 68 -12.26 -2.51 1.04
C GLU A 68 -13.65 -2.16 0.51
N GLY A 69 -14.45 -3.15 0.08
CA GLY A 69 -15.81 -2.90 -0.40
C GLY A 69 -16.76 -2.36 0.69
N SER A 70 -16.54 -2.75 1.94
CA SER A 70 -17.34 -2.27 3.07
C SER A 70 -16.87 -0.91 3.58
N HIS A 71 -15.57 -0.61 3.50
CA HIS A 71 -14.98 0.66 3.93
C HIS A 71 -15.53 1.84 3.12
N GLU A 72 -15.81 1.66 1.83
CA GLU A 72 -16.37 2.72 1.00
C GLU A 72 -17.86 3.02 1.30
N THR A 73 -18.60 2.05 1.85
CA THR A 73 -20.06 2.11 1.92
C THR A 73 -20.63 2.14 3.34
N CYS A 74 -19.87 1.66 4.33
CA CYS A 74 -20.34 1.45 5.70
C CYS A 74 -19.32 1.96 6.73
N ALA A 75 -19.83 2.44 7.88
CA ALA A 75 -19.00 2.80 9.03
C ALA A 75 -18.59 1.56 9.88
N GLU A 76 -19.45 0.54 9.91
CA GLU A 76 -19.18 -0.73 10.59
C GLU A 76 -19.46 -1.92 9.66
N LEU A 77 -18.63 -2.96 9.74
CA LEU A 77 -18.82 -4.23 9.06
C LEU A 77 -18.91 -5.35 10.09
N ARG A 78 -19.98 -6.15 10.04
CA ARG A 78 -20.13 -7.37 10.84
C ARG A 78 -20.00 -8.58 9.95
N THR A 79 -18.98 -9.39 10.20
CA THR A 79 -18.69 -10.56 9.37
C THR A 79 -18.25 -11.74 10.21
N LYS A 80 -18.54 -12.94 9.71
CA LYS A 80 -18.01 -14.22 10.21
C LYS A 80 -17.18 -14.96 9.16
N VAL A 81 -17.12 -14.41 7.95
CA VAL A 81 -16.61 -15.13 6.78
C VAL A 81 -15.10 -15.01 6.59
N PHE A 82 -14.42 -14.33 7.51
CA PHE A 82 -12.97 -14.18 7.44
C PHE A 82 -12.28 -15.54 7.35
N SER A 83 -11.21 -15.60 6.55
CA SER A 83 -10.52 -16.83 6.23
C SER A 83 -9.92 -17.51 7.46
N PHE A 84 -9.35 -16.73 8.39
CA PHE A 84 -8.84 -17.23 9.67
C PHE A 84 -9.96 -17.70 10.62
N ASN A 85 -11.21 -17.30 10.36
CA ASN A 85 -12.39 -17.71 11.13
C ASN A 85 -13.12 -18.91 10.51
N LYS A 86 -12.63 -19.49 9.40
CA LYS A 86 -13.23 -20.69 8.78
C LYS A 86 -13.24 -21.84 9.80
N GLY A 87 -14.43 -22.25 10.25
CA GLY A 87 -14.63 -23.29 11.27
C GLY A 87 -14.93 -22.77 12.69
N TYR A 88 -14.70 -21.48 12.92
CA TYR A 88 -15.07 -20.78 14.16
C TYR A 88 -16.29 -19.89 13.85
N ASN A 89 -17.42 -20.09 14.53
CA ASN A 89 -18.66 -19.34 14.23
C ASN A 89 -18.69 -17.95 14.87
N SER A 90 -17.51 -17.39 15.16
CA SER A 90 -17.35 -16.14 15.87
C SER A 90 -17.67 -14.94 15.02
N VAL A 91 -18.26 -13.92 15.64
CA VAL A 91 -18.65 -12.69 14.94
C VAL A 91 -17.59 -11.64 15.14
N TYR A 92 -17.07 -11.10 14.04
CA TYR A 92 -16.17 -9.96 14.06
C TYR A 92 -16.91 -8.70 13.67
N LEU A 93 -16.73 -7.66 14.47
CA LEU A 93 -17.19 -6.31 14.22
C LEU A 93 -15.97 -5.46 13.85
N ILE A 94 -15.93 -4.99 12.62
CA ILE A 94 -14.97 -4.02 12.14
C ILE A 94 -15.60 -2.63 12.23
N ARG A 95 -14.87 -1.69 12.81
CA ARG A 95 -15.24 -0.28 12.92
C ARG A 95 -14.19 0.53 12.17
N PHE A 96 -14.58 1.08 11.02
CA PHE A 96 -13.66 1.81 10.14
C PHE A 96 -13.36 3.22 10.66
N ASP A 97 -14.28 3.79 11.44
CA ASP A 97 -14.10 5.08 12.14
C ASP A 97 -13.05 5.00 13.25
N GLU A 98 -13.12 3.96 14.07
CA GLU A 98 -12.16 3.70 15.15
C GLU A 98 -10.88 3.01 14.64
N MET A 99 -10.92 2.48 13.41
CA MET A 99 -9.91 1.57 12.86
C MET A 99 -9.62 0.41 13.83
N THR A 100 -10.68 -0.30 14.23
CA THR A 100 -10.61 -1.45 15.14
C THR A 100 -11.36 -2.67 14.62
N GLN A 101 -10.84 -3.84 14.98
CA GLN A 101 -11.49 -5.13 14.84
C GLN A 101 -11.86 -5.63 16.24
N LYS A 102 -13.13 -5.95 16.47
CA LYS A 102 -13.61 -6.55 17.71
C LYS A 102 -14.16 -7.95 17.47
N ASN A 103 -13.62 -8.93 18.17
CA ASN A 103 -14.26 -10.24 18.29
C ASN A 103 -15.42 -10.12 19.30
N MET A 104 -16.64 -10.39 18.87
CA MET A 104 -17.85 -10.25 19.69
C MET A 104 -18.06 -11.41 20.65
N ASP A 105 -17.42 -12.55 20.41
CA ASP A 105 -17.51 -13.74 21.26
C ASP A 105 -16.55 -13.62 22.45
N SER A 106 -15.29 -13.25 22.19
CA SER A 106 -14.26 -13.09 23.24
C SER A 106 -14.18 -11.66 23.79
N GLY A 107 -14.77 -10.68 23.11
CA GLY A 107 -14.64 -9.26 23.43
C GLY A 107 -13.29 -8.63 23.07
N THR A 108 -12.37 -9.39 22.48
CA THR A 108 -11.01 -8.92 22.14
C THR A 108 -11.06 -7.84 21.06
N VAL A 109 -10.33 -6.74 21.25
CA VAL A 109 -10.25 -5.63 20.30
C VAL A 109 -8.80 -5.50 19.80
N ARG A 110 -8.62 -5.53 18.48
CA ARG A 110 -7.35 -5.35 17.79
C ARG A 110 -7.38 -4.07 16.97
N LYS A 111 -6.23 -3.43 16.83
CA LYS A 111 -6.10 -2.27 15.94
C LYS A 111 -6.13 -2.73 14.49
N LEU A 112 -6.72 -1.93 13.64
CA LEU A 112 -6.82 -2.13 12.21
C LEU A 112 -6.08 -1.00 11.50
N ARG A 113 -5.45 -1.27 10.36
CA ARG A 113 -4.94 -0.22 9.47
C ARG A 113 -5.13 -0.59 8.01
N ARG A 114 -5.31 0.44 7.19
CA ARG A 114 -5.36 0.36 5.73
C ARG A 114 -4.17 1.10 5.16
N ILE A 115 -3.38 0.42 4.35
CA ILE A 115 -2.27 1.00 3.60
C ILE A 115 -2.77 1.22 2.17
N PRO A 116 -2.92 2.48 1.74
CA PRO A 116 -3.45 2.76 0.43
C PRO A 116 -2.47 2.32 -0.67
N PRO A 117 -3.00 2.08 -1.87
CA PRO A 117 -2.21 1.56 -2.96
C PRO A 117 -1.09 2.53 -3.37
N GLY A 118 0.16 2.08 -3.27
CA GLY A 118 1.35 2.86 -3.61
C GLY A 118 1.99 3.62 -2.44
N GLU A 119 1.46 3.45 -1.23
CA GLU A 119 2.09 3.92 0.00
C GLU A 119 2.86 2.78 0.68
N GLU A 120 4.03 3.09 1.23
CA GLU A 120 4.84 2.13 1.99
C GLU A 120 4.32 2.08 3.43
N PRO A 121 4.26 0.91 4.09
CA PRO A 121 3.89 0.84 5.49
C PRO A 121 4.77 1.81 6.31
N PRO A 122 4.21 2.52 7.30
CA PRO A 122 5.01 3.41 8.14
C PRO A 122 6.14 2.60 8.80
N ALA A 123 7.37 3.12 8.73
CA ALA A 123 8.53 2.51 9.38
C ALA A 123 8.26 2.34 10.87
N LEU A 124 8.48 1.12 11.38
CA LEU A 124 8.30 0.71 12.78
C LEU A 124 9.18 1.55 13.73
#